data_AF-A0A7S2CLX2-F1
#
_entry.id   AF-A0A7S2CLX2-F1
#
_cell.length_a   1.000
_cell.length_b   1.000
_cell.length_c   1.000
_cell.angle_alpha   90.00
_cell.angle_beta   90.00
_cell.angle_gamma   90.00
#
_symmetry.space_group_name_H-M   'P 1'
#
loop_
_entity.id
_entity.type
_entity.pdbx_description
1 polymer ?
#
loop_
_entity_poly.entity_id
_entity_poly.type
_entity_poly.pdbx_seq_one_letter_code
_entity_poly.pdbx_strand_id
1 'polypeptide(L)'
;GVIHWKLDADAHENDPHLEKIKADRGYTYTDVICVSPDKLPGYETKIKTFFQEHLHTDEEIRYILDGGGYFDVRDKDDAWIRIAMRKGDMITLPAGIYHRFTMDTRNYTKAMRLFVGEPVWTAHNRPGADGFPERSQYVQNVINGTPLAGMPPTSPMITDGSGGGGQGWAQDGSDGAGASSSSSTSKKRDRATDSTDSVSTSTRGRGKSAKKTRGSAASTTVAIDTDYEAV
;
A
#
# COMPACT_ATOMS: atom_id res chain seq x y z
N GLY A 1 -6.11 -15.20 -5.79
CA GLY A 1 -5.93 -13.83 -6.31
C GLY A 1 -5.52 -12.85 -5.22
N VAL A 2 -5.98 -13.02 -3.97
CA VAL A 2 -5.55 -12.20 -2.83
C VAL A 2 -4.06 -12.37 -2.55
N ILE A 3 -3.34 -11.27 -2.32
CA ILE A 3 -1.90 -11.26 -2.01
C ILE A 3 -1.69 -10.58 -0.65
N HIS A 4 -0.71 -11.05 0.12
CA HIS A 4 -0.38 -10.52 1.45
C HIS A 4 1.14 -10.32 1.63
N TRP A 5 1.50 -9.30 2.41
CA TRP A 5 2.85 -9.07 2.92
C TRP A 5 2.80 -8.71 4.40
N LYS A 6 3.89 -9.05 5.11
CA LYS A 6 4.16 -8.58 6.47
C LYS A 6 5.31 -7.58 6.45
N LEU A 7 5.06 -6.39 6.99
CA LEU A 7 5.98 -5.26 7.00
C LEU A 7 6.10 -4.65 8.39
N ASP A 8 7.12 -3.81 8.58
CA ASP A 8 7.28 -2.99 9.78
C ASP A 8 6.49 -1.68 9.65
N ALA A 9 5.30 -1.65 10.27
CA ALA A 9 4.41 -0.48 10.25
C ALA A 9 5.00 0.75 10.93
N ASP A 10 5.93 0.59 11.87
CA ASP A 10 6.59 1.72 12.53
C ASP A 10 7.58 2.42 11.59
N ALA A 11 8.08 1.70 10.57
CA ALA A 11 8.99 2.22 9.56
C ALA A 11 8.30 2.70 8.27
N HIS A 12 6.96 2.72 8.19
CA HIS A 12 6.21 2.91 6.93
C HIS A 12 6.56 4.16 6.11
N GLU A 13 7.09 5.23 6.73
CA GLU A 13 7.53 6.44 6.02
C GLU A 13 8.82 6.25 5.22
N ASN A 14 9.68 5.31 5.63
CA ASN A 14 11.01 5.11 5.05
C ASN A 14 11.37 3.61 4.87
N ASP A 15 10.36 2.73 4.76
CA ASP A 15 10.57 1.28 4.65
C ASP A 15 11.01 0.89 3.22
N PRO A 16 12.25 0.43 3.00
CA PRO A 16 12.71 0.01 1.68
C PRO A 16 11.94 -1.20 1.13
N HIS A 17 11.32 -2.02 1.98
CA HIS A 17 10.50 -3.15 1.52
C HIS A 17 9.16 -2.67 0.96
N LEU A 18 8.52 -1.70 1.61
CA LEU A 18 7.31 -1.06 1.10
C LEU A 18 7.57 -0.36 -0.24
N GLU A 19 8.68 0.38 -0.35
CA GLU A 19 9.05 1.05 -1.61
C GLU A 19 9.31 0.05 -2.74
N LYS A 20 9.94 -1.10 -2.44
CA LYS A 20 10.11 -2.17 -3.41
C LYS A 20 8.76 -2.73 -3.88
N ILE A 21 7.82 -2.98 -2.97
CA ILE A 21 6.47 -3.47 -3.32
C ILE A 21 5.76 -2.44 -4.21
N LYS A 22 5.82 -1.15 -3.84
CA LYS A 22 5.21 -0.07 -4.63
C LYS A 22 5.80 -0.01 -6.04
N ALA A 23 7.12 -0.11 -6.17
CA ALA A 23 7.79 -0.10 -7.47
C ALA A 23 7.42 -1.33 -8.33
N ASP A 24 7.47 -2.53 -7.77
CA ASP A 24 7.16 -3.78 -8.47
C ASP A 24 5.70 -3.84 -8.94
N ARG A 25 4.78 -3.23 -8.18
CA ARG A 25 3.33 -3.27 -8.41
C ARG A 25 2.77 -2.02 -9.08
N GLY A 26 3.58 -0.98 -9.26
CA GLY A 26 3.16 0.30 -9.84
C GLY A 26 2.22 1.10 -8.93
N TYR A 27 2.34 0.98 -7.61
CA TYR A 27 1.51 1.75 -6.65
C TYR A 27 2.02 3.19 -6.54
N THR A 28 1.47 4.08 -7.36
CA THR A 28 1.88 5.48 -7.51
C THR A 28 1.12 6.44 -6.59
N TYR A 29 -0.02 6.02 -6.05
CA TYR A 29 -0.82 6.83 -5.11
C TYR A 29 -0.86 6.18 -3.73
N THR A 30 -0.72 7.01 -2.69
CA THR A 30 -0.89 6.59 -1.30
C THR A 30 -1.53 7.67 -0.46
N ASP A 31 -2.44 7.30 0.43
CA ASP A 31 -2.88 8.16 1.53
C ASP A 31 -3.10 7.35 2.82
N VAL A 32 -3.43 8.03 3.92
CA VAL A 32 -3.68 7.39 5.22
C VAL A 32 -5.07 7.77 5.72
N ILE A 33 -5.86 6.75 6.06
CA ILE A 33 -7.17 6.90 6.66
C ILE A 33 -7.17 6.35 8.10
N CYS A 34 -7.90 7.03 8.98
CA CYS A 34 -8.22 6.54 10.31
C CYS A 34 -9.71 6.25 10.38
N VAL A 35 -10.06 5.00 10.65
CA VAL A 35 -11.46 4.55 10.80
C VAL A 35 -11.70 4.29 12.29
N SER A 36 -12.44 5.19 12.90
CA SER A 36 -12.97 5.04 14.26
C SER A 36 -14.18 5.96 14.43
N PRO A 37 -15.08 5.69 15.40
CA PRO A 37 -16.29 6.49 15.61
C PRO A 37 -16.02 8.00 15.79
N ASP A 38 -14.89 8.34 16.41
CA ASP A 38 -14.49 9.71 16.76
C ASP A 38 -13.69 10.42 15.65
N LYS A 39 -13.02 9.68 14.75
CA LYS A 39 -12.07 10.26 13.78
C LYS A 39 -12.56 10.25 12.34
N LEU A 40 -13.55 9.43 11.99
CA LEU A 40 -14.05 9.31 10.63
C LEU A 40 -15.37 10.10 10.45
N PRO A 41 -15.38 11.18 9.65
CA PRO A 41 -16.63 11.88 9.34
C PRO A 41 -17.63 10.95 8.63
N GLY A 42 -18.87 10.91 9.14
CA GLY A 42 -19.90 10.01 8.61
C GLY A 42 -19.64 8.53 8.88
N TYR A 43 -18.91 8.22 9.96
CA TYR A 43 -18.53 6.86 10.37
C TYR A 43 -19.65 5.83 10.21
N GLU A 44 -20.82 6.06 10.82
CA GLU A 44 -21.94 5.10 10.81
C GLU A 44 -22.42 4.74 9.40
N THR A 45 -22.44 5.71 8.49
CA THR A 45 -22.79 5.49 7.10
C THR A 45 -21.68 4.73 6.38
N LYS A 46 -20.43 5.13 6.59
CA LYS A 46 -19.26 4.54 5.91
C LYS A 46 -19.05 3.08 6.30
N ILE A 47 -19.16 2.72 7.60
CA ILE A 47 -18.99 1.31 8.01
C ILE A 47 -20.05 0.40 7.40
N LYS A 48 -21.29 0.89 7.22
CA LYS A 48 -22.36 0.14 6.57
C LYS A 48 -22.05 -0.10 5.10
N THR A 49 -21.53 0.92 4.41
CA THR A 49 -21.07 0.78 3.02
C THR A 49 -19.91 -0.20 2.92
N PHE A 50 -18.91 -0.13 3.81
CA PHE A 50 -17.77 -1.05 3.80
C PHE A 50 -18.19 -2.51 4.03
N PHE A 51 -19.20 -2.75 4.88
CA PHE A 51 -19.64 -4.10 5.20
C PHE A 51 -20.65 -4.69 4.21
N GLN A 52 -21.30 -3.85 3.39
CA GLN A 52 -22.13 -4.34 2.30
C GLN A 52 -21.24 -5.10 1.30
N GLU A 53 -21.63 -6.30 0.87
CA GLU A 53 -20.85 -7.07 -0.11
C GLU A 53 -20.76 -6.32 -1.44
N HIS A 54 -19.52 -6.04 -1.88
CA HIS A 54 -19.24 -5.27 -3.08
C HIS A 54 -17.98 -5.76 -3.80
N LEU A 55 -17.74 -5.21 -4.99
CA LEU A 55 -16.48 -5.30 -5.71
C LEU A 55 -16.00 -3.91 -6.15
N HIS A 56 -14.75 -3.85 -6.57
CA HIS A 56 -14.12 -2.70 -7.22
C HIS A 56 -13.62 -3.11 -8.62
N THR A 57 -13.55 -2.14 -9.53
CA THR A 57 -12.94 -2.28 -10.86
C THR A 57 -11.42 -2.29 -10.81
N ASP A 58 -10.85 -1.86 -9.69
CA ASP A 58 -9.41 -1.77 -9.44
C ASP A 58 -9.05 -2.63 -8.22
N GLU A 59 -7.75 -2.81 -7.98
CA GLU A 59 -7.28 -3.48 -6.78
C GLU A 59 -7.63 -2.68 -5.52
N GLU A 60 -8.11 -3.36 -4.49
CA GLU A 60 -8.23 -2.79 -3.15
C GLU A 60 -6.96 -3.14 -2.35
N ILE A 61 -6.06 -2.17 -2.20
CA ILE A 61 -4.81 -2.34 -1.45
C ILE A 61 -4.87 -1.60 -0.11
N ARG A 62 -4.55 -2.31 0.97
CA ARG A 62 -4.59 -1.79 2.34
C ARG A 62 -3.37 -2.25 3.13
N TYR A 63 -2.69 -1.32 3.78
CA TYR A 63 -1.59 -1.59 4.71
C TYR A 63 -1.94 -1.07 6.10
N ILE A 64 -2.07 -1.96 7.08
CA ILE A 64 -2.50 -1.59 8.44
C ILE A 64 -1.33 -1.03 9.23
N LEU A 65 -1.40 0.26 9.52
CA LEU A 65 -0.40 1.00 10.30
C LEU A 65 -0.65 0.88 11.81
N ASP A 66 -1.92 0.76 12.21
CA ASP A 66 -2.32 0.53 13.61
C ASP A 66 -3.74 -0.07 13.68
N GLY A 67 -4.08 -0.68 14.81
CA GLY A 67 -5.40 -1.30 15.03
C GLY A 67 -5.61 -2.59 14.23
N GLY A 68 -6.79 -2.75 13.62
CA GLY A 68 -7.10 -3.88 12.76
C GLY A 68 -8.57 -4.00 12.37
N GLY A 69 -8.89 -5.07 11.65
CA GLY A 69 -10.24 -5.38 11.19
C GLY A 69 -10.26 -6.66 10.38
N TYR A 70 -11.40 -6.93 9.76
CA TYR A 70 -11.64 -8.13 8.97
C TYR A 70 -11.98 -7.75 7.53
N PHE A 71 -11.29 -8.39 6.59
CA PHE A 71 -11.76 -8.48 5.21
C PHE A 71 -12.40 -9.85 5.02
N ASP A 72 -13.69 -9.87 4.69
CA ASP A 72 -14.33 -11.10 4.27
C ASP A 72 -14.31 -11.15 2.74
N VAL A 73 -13.92 -12.29 2.17
CA VAL A 73 -13.87 -12.52 0.71
C VAL A 73 -14.64 -13.79 0.37
N ARG A 74 -15.18 -13.87 -0.86
CA ARG A 74 -15.78 -15.11 -1.38
C ARG A 74 -14.70 -16.07 -1.88
N ASP A 75 -14.81 -17.33 -1.49
CA ASP A 75 -14.01 -18.41 -2.08
C ASP A 75 -14.58 -18.88 -3.43
N LYS A 76 -14.11 -20.02 -3.95
CA LYS A 76 -14.55 -20.56 -5.24
C LYS A 76 -15.98 -21.11 -5.21
N ASP A 77 -16.44 -21.53 -4.05
CA ASP A 77 -17.78 -22.08 -3.81
C ASP A 77 -18.73 -21.01 -3.27
N ASP A 78 -18.33 -19.74 -3.36
CA ASP A 78 -19.06 -18.57 -2.88
C ASP A 78 -19.29 -18.58 -1.36
N ALA A 79 -18.46 -19.29 -0.58
CA ALA A 79 -18.46 -19.23 0.87
C ALA A 79 -17.59 -18.05 1.38
N TRP A 80 -17.92 -17.53 2.57
CA TRP A 80 -17.14 -16.45 3.19
C TRP A 80 -15.87 -17.00 3.84
N ILE A 81 -14.73 -16.40 3.50
CA ILE A 81 -13.46 -16.52 4.23
C ILE A 81 -13.19 -15.20 4.92
N ARG A 82 -12.99 -15.24 6.24
CA ARG A 82 -12.61 -14.07 7.05
C ARG A 82 -11.08 -13.97 7.17
N ILE A 83 -10.55 -12.81 6.82
CA ILE A 83 -9.12 -12.49 6.91
C ILE A 83 -8.91 -11.43 8.00
N ALA A 84 -8.29 -11.83 9.09
CA ALA A 84 -7.93 -10.93 10.18
C ALA A 84 -6.68 -10.11 9.84
N MET A 85 -6.83 -8.81 9.72
CA MET A 85 -5.75 -7.86 9.43
C MET A 85 -5.37 -7.08 10.68
N ARG A 86 -4.07 -7.06 11.01
CA ARG A 86 -3.51 -6.36 12.17
C ARG A 86 -2.35 -5.47 11.74
N LYS A 87 -1.83 -4.66 12.67
CA LYS A 87 -0.64 -3.82 12.43
C LYS A 87 0.48 -4.60 11.71
N GLY A 88 1.02 -3.99 10.65
CA GLY A 88 2.07 -4.57 9.81
C GLY A 88 1.55 -5.45 8.67
N ASP A 89 0.26 -5.78 8.62
CA ASP A 89 -0.30 -6.57 7.51
C ASP A 89 -0.66 -5.67 6.33
N MET A 90 -0.18 -6.03 5.14
CA MET A 90 -0.55 -5.43 3.87
C MET A 90 -1.28 -6.48 3.02
N ILE A 91 -2.42 -6.11 2.44
CA ILE A 91 -3.24 -6.98 1.59
C ILE A 91 -3.59 -6.27 0.28
N THR A 92 -3.66 -7.06 -0.78
CA THR A 92 -4.22 -6.66 -2.07
C THR A 92 -5.38 -7.61 -2.41
N LEU A 93 -6.58 -7.05 -2.54
CA LEU A 93 -7.74 -7.73 -3.09
C LEU A 93 -7.80 -7.44 -4.60
N PRO A 94 -7.84 -8.46 -5.47
CA PRO A 94 -7.84 -8.24 -6.92
C PRO A 94 -9.16 -7.61 -7.38
N ALA A 95 -9.12 -6.82 -8.46
CA ALA A 95 -10.31 -6.31 -9.13
C ALA A 95 -11.33 -7.43 -9.41
N GLY A 96 -12.62 -7.15 -9.24
CA GLY A 96 -13.71 -8.11 -9.49
C GLY A 96 -13.96 -9.17 -8.41
N ILE A 97 -13.18 -9.21 -7.32
CA ILE A 97 -13.49 -10.08 -6.17
C ILE A 97 -14.63 -9.48 -5.33
N TYR A 98 -15.58 -10.32 -4.96
CA TYR A 98 -16.57 -9.95 -3.94
C TYR A 98 -15.95 -9.99 -2.56
N HIS A 99 -16.07 -8.86 -1.86
CA HIS A 99 -15.53 -8.68 -0.53
C HIS A 99 -16.35 -7.68 0.29
N ARG A 100 -16.02 -7.61 1.57
CA ARG A 100 -16.51 -6.59 2.50
C ARG A 100 -15.49 -6.37 3.60
N PHE A 101 -15.56 -5.22 4.26
CA PHE A 101 -14.73 -4.88 5.40
C PHE A 101 -15.59 -4.59 6.64
N THR A 102 -15.15 -5.08 7.79
CA THR A 102 -15.69 -4.67 9.09
C THR A 102 -14.56 -4.47 10.09
N MET A 103 -14.81 -3.62 11.09
CA MET A 103 -13.88 -3.48 12.20
C MET A 103 -13.97 -4.68 13.15
N ASP A 104 -12.88 -4.91 13.88
CA ASP A 104 -12.91 -5.82 15.02
C ASP A 104 -13.49 -5.12 16.27
N THR A 105 -13.54 -5.85 17.38
CA THR A 105 -14.12 -5.36 18.65
C THR A 105 -13.39 -4.16 19.25
N ARG A 106 -12.18 -3.81 18.78
CA ARG A 106 -11.44 -2.61 19.21
C ARG A 106 -11.95 -1.34 18.53
N ASN A 107 -12.77 -1.47 17.50
CA ASN A 107 -13.37 -0.37 16.75
C ASN A 107 -12.38 0.71 16.27
N TYR A 108 -11.18 0.29 15.87
CA TYR A 108 -10.11 1.20 15.46
C TYR A 108 -9.21 0.55 14.41
N THR A 109 -9.00 1.26 13.30
CA THR A 109 -7.90 0.96 12.37
C THR A 109 -7.33 2.23 11.75
N LYS A 110 -6.00 2.27 11.61
CA LYS A 110 -5.28 3.25 10.80
C LYS A 110 -4.66 2.50 9.64
N ALA A 111 -5.10 2.81 8.42
CA ALA A 111 -4.65 2.11 7.22
C ALA A 111 -4.06 3.10 6.22
N MET A 112 -2.93 2.73 5.62
CA MET A 112 -2.48 3.31 4.37
C MET A 112 -3.24 2.65 3.23
N ARG A 113 -3.81 3.46 2.33
CA ARG A 113 -4.44 2.98 1.10
C ARG A 113 -3.48 3.24 -0.05
N LEU A 114 -3.33 2.27 -0.95
CA LEU A 114 -2.43 2.36 -2.09
C LEU A 114 -3.22 2.11 -3.38
N PHE A 115 -2.86 2.81 -4.46
CA PHE A 115 -3.51 2.69 -5.78
C PHE A 115 -2.49 2.74 -6.92
N VAL A 116 -2.85 2.10 -8.03
CA VAL A 116 -2.21 2.33 -9.34
C VAL A 116 -2.90 3.54 -9.98
N GLY A 117 -2.15 4.62 -10.21
CA GLY A 117 -2.72 5.86 -10.75
C GLY A 117 -3.63 6.60 -9.77
N GLU A 118 -4.54 7.41 -10.31
CA GLU A 118 -5.53 8.18 -9.53
C GLU A 118 -6.61 7.24 -8.96
N PRO A 119 -6.97 7.37 -7.68
CA PRO A 119 -7.82 6.38 -7.03
C PRO A 119 -9.30 6.52 -7.41
N VAL A 120 -9.94 5.40 -7.75
CA VAL A 120 -11.39 5.28 -7.90
C VAL A 120 -11.92 4.36 -6.79
N TRP A 121 -12.69 4.94 -5.86
CA TRP A 121 -13.18 4.25 -4.65
C TRP A 121 -14.58 3.65 -4.81
N THR A 122 -15.14 3.66 -6.02
CA THR A 122 -16.54 3.31 -6.25
C THR A 122 -16.77 1.83 -5.94
N ALA A 123 -17.60 1.56 -4.94
CA ALA A 123 -18.06 0.22 -4.61
C ALA A 123 -19.27 -0.16 -5.46
N HIS A 124 -19.23 -1.33 -6.09
CA HIS A 124 -20.35 -1.89 -6.84
C HIS A 124 -20.92 -3.08 -6.05
N ASN A 125 -22.11 -2.86 -5.48
CA ASN A 125 -22.76 -3.83 -4.61
C ASN A 125 -23.28 -5.05 -5.39
N ARG A 126 -23.15 -6.24 -4.78
CA ARG A 126 -23.77 -7.47 -5.31
C ARG A 126 -25.31 -7.41 -5.15
N PRO A 127 -26.11 -7.96 -6.09
CA PRO A 127 -25.76 -8.63 -7.36
C PRO A 127 -25.57 -7.68 -8.55
N GLY A 128 -25.73 -6.36 -8.37
CA GLY A 128 -25.68 -5.39 -9.47
C GLY A 128 -24.33 -5.29 -10.19
N ALA A 129 -23.29 -5.93 -9.67
CA ALA A 129 -21.94 -5.88 -10.20
C ALA A 129 -21.53 -7.10 -11.05
N ASP A 130 -22.39 -8.11 -11.20
CA ASP A 130 -22.04 -9.35 -11.93
C ASP A 130 -21.72 -9.12 -13.42
N GLY A 131 -22.28 -8.06 -14.01
CA GLY A 131 -22.07 -7.70 -15.42
C GLY A 131 -20.78 -6.92 -15.72
N PHE A 132 -19.97 -6.59 -14.72
CA PHE A 132 -18.74 -5.83 -14.93
C PHE A 132 -17.66 -6.68 -15.63
N PRO A 133 -16.89 -6.11 -16.58
CA PRO A 133 -15.78 -6.81 -17.24
C PRO A 133 -14.76 -7.40 -16.25
N GLU A 134 -14.44 -6.66 -15.19
CA GLU A 134 -13.46 -7.05 -14.18
C GLU A 134 -13.92 -8.27 -13.39
N ARG A 135 -15.23 -8.37 -13.12
CA ARG A 135 -15.82 -9.57 -12.51
C ARG A 135 -15.66 -10.79 -13.41
N SER A 136 -15.94 -10.63 -14.71
CA SER A 136 -15.81 -11.71 -15.69
C SER A 136 -14.36 -12.17 -15.82
N GLN A 137 -13.42 -11.22 -15.90
CA GLN A 137 -11.99 -11.50 -15.93
C GLN A 137 -11.50 -12.19 -14.65
N TYR A 138 -11.96 -11.74 -13.48
CA TYR A 138 -11.63 -12.37 -12.20
C TYR A 138 -12.09 -13.84 -12.18
N VAL A 139 -13.34 -14.12 -12.58
CA VAL A 139 -13.86 -15.49 -12.63
C VAL A 139 -13.02 -16.36 -13.57
N GLN A 140 -12.68 -15.86 -14.75
CA GLN A 140 -11.90 -16.64 -15.71
C GLN A 140 -10.46 -16.88 -15.24
N ASN A 141 -9.76 -15.83 -14.82
CA ASN A 141 -8.34 -15.89 -14.51
C ASN A 141 -8.06 -16.52 -13.13
N VAL A 142 -8.92 -16.28 -12.14
CA VAL A 142 -8.66 -16.66 -10.73
C VAL A 142 -9.48 -17.88 -10.30
N ILE A 143 -10.76 -17.96 -10.68
CA ILE A 143 -11.62 -19.06 -10.27
C ILE A 143 -11.41 -20.26 -11.18
N ASN A 144 -11.57 -20.06 -12.50
CA ASN A 144 -11.50 -21.11 -13.51
C ASN A 144 -10.05 -21.44 -13.91
N GLY A 145 -9.11 -20.50 -13.72
CA GLY A 145 -7.69 -20.69 -14.06
C GLY A 145 -7.42 -20.66 -15.57
N THR A 146 -8.29 -20.05 -16.36
CA THR A 146 -8.16 -19.96 -17.83
C THR A 146 -8.03 -18.49 -18.25
N PRO A 147 -6.85 -18.04 -18.72
CA PRO A 147 -6.70 -16.71 -19.28
C PRO A 147 -7.59 -16.51 -20.50
N LEU A 148 -8.27 -15.37 -20.61
CA LEU A 148 -8.94 -14.98 -21.87
C LEU A 148 -7.91 -14.83 -22.98
N ALA A 149 -8.12 -15.55 -24.09
CA ALA A 149 -7.30 -15.39 -25.29
C ALA A 149 -7.45 -13.96 -25.85
N GLY A 150 -6.33 -13.23 -25.92
CA GLY A 150 -6.26 -11.94 -26.62
C GLY A 150 -6.13 -10.68 -25.76
N MET A 151 -6.02 -10.78 -24.43
CA MET A 151 -5.71 -9.63 -23.57
C MET A 151 -4.28 -9.72 -23.03
N PRO A 152 -3.51 -8.62 -23.02
CA PRO A 152 -2.20 -8.63 -22.39
C PRO A 152 -2.36 -8.88 -20.87
N PRO A 153 -1.42 -9.58 -20.23
CA PRO A 153 -1.45 -9.80 -18.78
C PRO A 153 -1.52 -8.45 -18.06
N THR A 154 -2.42 -8.32 -17.09
CA THR A 154 -2.53 -7.14 -16.22
C THR A 154 -1.43 -7.14 -15.16
N SER A 155 -0.18 -6.88 -15.58
CA SER A 155 0.94 -6.30 -14.81
C SER A 155 2.21 -6.30 -15.66
N PRO A 156 3.14 -5.34 -15.44
CA PRO A 156 4.15 -5.02 -16.43
C PRO A 156 5.16 -6.15 -16.58
N MET A 157 5.48 -6.49 -17.82
CA MET A 157 6.70 -7.20 -18.12
C MET A 157 7.88 -6.36 -17.63
N ILE A 158 8.49 -6.77 -16.52
CA ILE A 158 9.87 -6.40 -16.23
C ILE A 158 10.69 -7.15 -17.27
N THR A 159 11.09 -6.47 -18.33
CA THR A 159 12.19 -6.96 -19.16
C THR A 159 13.46 -6.83 -18.33
N ASP A 160 14.09 -7.96 -18.06
CA ASP A 160 15.40 -8.01 -17.46
C ASP A 160 16.41 -7.35 -18.41
N GLY A 161 17.05 -6.29 -17.94
CA GLY A 161 18.16 -5.70 -18.65
C GLY A 161 19.32 -6.70 -18.69
N SER A 162 19.65 -7.20 -19.88
CA SER A 162 20.96 -7.78 -20.19
C SER A 162 21.25 -7.78 -21.70
N GLY A 163 22.20 -6.93 -22.10
CA GLY A 163 22.92 -6.92 -23.39
C GLY A 163 22.25 -6.05 -24.47
N GLY A 164 22.89 -5.11 -25.16
CA GLY A 164 24.29 -4.73 -25.28
C GLY A 164 24.49 -4.11 -26.67
N GLY A 165 25.16 -2.96 -26.76
CA GLY A 165 25.95 -2.56 -27.94
C GLY A 165 25.32 -1.65 -29.01
N GLY A 166 25.73 -0.37 -28.99
CA GLY A 166 25.90 0.53 -30.16
C GLY A 166 24.62 1.06 -30.82
N GLN A 167 24.53 2.23 -31.46
CA GLN A 167 25.46 3.19 -32.05
C GLN A 167 24.65 4.51 -32.13
N GLY A 168 25.07 5.64 -31.55
CA GLY A 168 25.82 6.69 -32.24
C GLY A 168 24.97 7.52 -33.21
N TRP A 169 24.50 8.71 -32.80
CA TRP A 169 24.34 9.90 -33.66
C TRP A 169 24.56 11.17 -32.81
N ALA A 170 25.49 12.00 -33.26
CA ALA A 170 25.81 13.32 -32.74
C ALA A 170 25.41 14.40 -33.75
N GLN A 171 25.53 15.67 -33.32
CA GLN A 171 25.32 16.96 -34.03
C GLN A 171 23.93 17.57 -33.77
N ASP A 172 23.76 18.86 -33.48
CA ASP A 172 24.65 20.03 -33.36
C ASP A 172 23.90 21.23 -32.71
N GLY A 173 24.66 22.25 -32.26
CA GLY A 173 24.30 23.68 -32.16
C GLY A 173 23.18 24.11 -31.20
N SER A 174 23.15 25.29 -30.57
CA SER A 174 24.03 26.45 -30.52
C SER A 174 23.36 27.47 -29.57
N ASP A 175 24.19 28.15 -28.77
CA ASP A 175 24.07 29.55 -28.29
C ASP A 175 22.87 30.07 -27.50
N GLY A 176 23.17 30.84 -26.45
CA GLY A 176 22.24 31.82 -25.88
C GLY A 176 22.53 32.29 -24.45
N ALA A 177 23.49 33.21 -24.29
CA ALA A 177 23.77 33.90 -23.04
C ALA A 177 22.62 34.85 -22.62
N GLY A 178 22.48 35.09 -21.31
CA GLY A 178 21.58 36.12 -20.79
C GLY A 178 21.68 36.29 -19.28
N ALA A 179 22.64 37.08 -18.82
CA ALA A 179 22.72 37.56 -17.44
C ALA A 179 21.80 38.78 -17.26
N SER A 180 21.12 38.88 -16.11
CA SER A 180 20.88 40.18 -15.47
C SER A 180 20.50 40.02 -14.00
N SER A 181 21.30 40.68 -13.18
CA SER A 181 21.16 40.98 -11.76
C SER A 181 19.90 41.76 -11.39
N SER A 182 19.39 41.57 -10.16
CA SER A 182 19.14 42.72 -9.26
C SER A 182 19.10 42.28 -7.79
N SER A 183 19.77 43.09 -6.99
CA SER A 183 19.91 43.03 -5.53
C SER A 183 18.76 43.77 -4.83
N SER A 184 18.38 43.34 -3.62
CA SER A 184 18.13 44.32 -2.55
C SER A 184 18.34 43.75 -1.14
N THR A 185 18.98 44.60 -0.37
CA THR A 185 19.55 44.51 0.97
C THR A 185 18.48 44.51 2.07
N SER A 186 18.75 43.84 3.20
CA SER A 186 18.34 44.36 4.51
C SER A 186 19.27 43.93 5.65
N LYS A 187 19.40 44.85 6.60
CA LYS A 187 20.53 45.11 7.50
C LYS A 187 20.56 44.25 8.76
N LYS A 188 21.78 44.03 9.25
CA LYS A 188 22.22 43.64 10.61
C LYS A 188 21.61 44.50 11.72
N ARG A 189 21.54 43.90 12.93
CA ARG A 189 22.02 44.33 14.28
C ARG A 189 21.23 43.52 15.34
N ASP A 190 21.70 43.10 16.52
CA ASP A 190 22.98 43.03 17.22
C ASP A 190 22.84 42.01 18.39
N ARG A 191 23.99 41.48 18.84
CA ARG A 191 24.44 40.93 20.15
C ARG A 191 23.49 41.07 21.38
N ALA A 192 23.47 40.23 22.42
CA ALA A 192 24.56 39.54 23.13
C ALA A 192 24.06 38.49 24.17
N THR A 193 24.92 37.50 24.47
CA THR A 193 25.28 36.86 25.78
C THR A 193 24.18 36.43 26.77
N ASP A 194 24.19 35.18 27.23
CA ASP A 194 24.99 34.73 28.40
C ASP A 194 24.97 33.19 28.55
N SER A 195 26.05 32.72 29.16
CA SER A 195 26.47 31.39 29.54
C SER A 195 25.66 30.77 30.71
N THR A 196 25.65 29.43 30.81
CA THR A 196 26.08 28.68 32.01
C THR A 196 26.05 27.17 31.74
N ASP A 197 27.15 26.53 32.15
CA ASP A 197 27.45 25.11 32.09
C ASP A 197 26.58 24.26 33.04
N SER A 198 26.39 22.98 32.70
CA SER A 198 26.62 21.89 33.66
C SER A 198 26.89 20.56 32.96
N VAL A 199 28.05 20.02 33.29
CA VAL A 199 28.57 18.70 32.95
C VAL A 199 28.00 17.66 33.92
N SER A 200 27.63 16.47 33.43
CA SER A 200 27.85 15.24 34.20
C SER A 200 28.11 14.03 33.28
N THR A 201 29.07 13.24 33.71
CA THR A 201 29.74 12.10 33.03
C THR A 201 29.12 10.75 33.40
N SER A 202 29.61 9.69 32.69
CA SER A 202 29.61 8.25 33.04
C SER A 202 28.60 7.42 32.23
N THR A 203 28.88 6.26 31.59
CA THR A 203 30.07 5.40 31.45
C THR A 203 29.80 4.39 30.31
N ARG A 204 30.88 3.88 29.70
CA ARG A 204 30.92 2.83 28.65
C ARG A 204 30.35 1.47 29.11
N GLY A 205 29.71 0.77 28.18
CA GLY A 205 29.52 -0.69 28.20
C GLY A 205 29.57 -1.26 26.79
N ARG A 206 30.57 -2.11 26.51
CA ARG A 206 30.93 -2.66 25.18
C ARG A 206 30.46 -4.11 25.11
N GLY A 207 29.54 -4.45 24.19
CA GLY A 207 29.07 -5.81 23.94
C GLY A 207 29.21 -6.18 22.46
N LYS A 208 29.97 -7.23 22.16
CA LYS A 208 30.10 -7.86 20.84
C LYS A 208 28.97 -8.87 20.63
N SER A 209 28.42 -9.00 19.41
CA SER A 209 28.43 -10.25 18.63
C SER A 209 27.46 -10.30 17.43
N ALA A 210 27.96 -10.98 16.39
CA ALA A 210 27.29 -11.90 15.47
C ALA A 210 26.23 -11.42 14.44
N LYS A 211 26.73 -11.24 13.22
CA LYS A 211 26.26 -11.81 11.93
C LYS A 211 24.86 -12.49 11.94
N LYS A 212 23.92 -11.97 11.14
CA LYS A 212 22.88 -12.80 10.52
C LYS A 212 22.52 -12.31 9.11
N THR A 213 22.37 -13.29 8.25
CA THR A 213 22.24 -13.26 6.80
C THR A 213 20.85 -12.87 6.32
N ARG A 214 20.82 -12.34 5.08
CA ARG A 214 19.69 -12.10 4.16
C ARG A 214 18.41 -12.88 4.49
N GLY A 215 17.30 -12.16 4.70
CA GLY A 215 15.95 -12.69 4.65
C GLY A 215 15.28 -12.24 3.35
N SER A 216 14.98 -13.20 2.47
CA SER A 216 14.08 -13.01 1.33
C SER A 216 12.66 -12.90 1.86
N ALA A 217 11.93 -11.84 1.48
CA ALA A 217 10.50 -11.72 1.79
C ALA A 217 9.74 -12.75 0.96
N ALA A 218 9.43 -13.89 1.56
CA ALA A 218 8.58 -14.91 0.98
C ALA A 218 7.12 -14.48 1.14
N SER A 219 6.42 -14.33 0.01
CA SER A 219 4.96 -14.28 -0.02
C SER A 219 4.42 -15.57 0.61
N THR A 220 3.67 -15.45 1.70
CA THR A 220 3.13 -16.58 2.45
C THR A 220 1.61 -16.58 2.33
N THR A 221 1.04 -17.77 2.12
CA THR A 221 -0.41 -17.99 2.11
C THR A 221 -1.02 -17.61 3.46
N VAL A 222 -2.09 -16.82 3.42
CA VAL A 222 -2.79 -16.25 4.58
C VAL A 222 -3.28 -17.34 5.53
N ALA A 223 -3.06 -17.15 6.84
CA ALA A 223 -3.63 -18.01 7.89
C ALA A 223 -5.15 -17.81 7.95
N ILE A 224 -5.89 -18.91 7.80
CA ILE A 224 -7.35 -18.97 7.81
C ILE A 224 -7.79 -19.16 9.26
N ASP A 225 -8.60 -18.26 9.78
CA ASP A 225 -9.32 -18.46 11.04
C ASP A 225 -10.71 -18.99 10.70
N THR A 226 -10.97 -20.26 11.01
CA THR A 226 -12.22 -20.96 10.66
C THR A 226 -13.30 -20.86 11.74
N ASP A 227 -13.06 -20.15 12.84
CA ASP A 227 -13.98 -20.16 13.97
C ASP A 227 -15.05 -19.07 13.80
N TYR A 228 -16.05 -19.39 12.97
CA TYR A 228 -17.24 -18.58 12.76
C TYR A 228 -18.35 -18.98 13.75
N GLU A 229 -18.51 -18.20 14.82
CA GLU A 229 -19.76 -18.14 15.60
C GLU A 229 -20.49 -16.85 15.19
N ALA A 230 -21.69 -17.01 14.63
CA ALA A 230 -22.52 -15.91 14.14
C ALA A 230 -23.11 -15.11 15.29
N VAL A 231 -23.01 -13.78 15.23
CA VAL A 231 -23.82 -12.83 16.02
C VAL A 231 -24.53 -11.88 15.07
#